data_AF-A0A2N1ALG8-F1
#
_entry.id   AF-A0A2N1ALG8-F1
#
_cell.length_a   1.000
_cell.length_b   1.000
_cell.length_c   1.000
_cell.angle_alpha   90.00
_cell.angle_beta   90.00
_cell.angle_gamma   90.00
#
_symmetry.space_group_name_H-M   'P 1'
#
loop_
_entity.id
_entity.type
_entity.pdbx_description
1 polymer ?
#
loop_
_entity_poly.entity_id
_entity_poly.type
_entity_poly.pdbx_seq_one_letter_code
_entity_poly.pdbx_strand_id
1 'polypeptide(L)'
;MAKTARRRPTPAIKLSRWKWVGKGPQDRPLSGEMIGRSKAEVAAELAKQNIVIRRISKKGNLGGSGRINPNDVMVFARQMATMIRAGIPLLQALQVVAESLKKPAMVALVQHLMSDVSSGSSFSDALRRHPKHFDRLFVNLVNAGEQSGALDQMLDRVATYKEKVESLKARVKKALWYPTAVMTIGIAVTMLLLIKVVPEFESMFQSFGAELPALTQMTVNLSELAQRYWLVALGAVIGAVLLLKMSIQRSAKVAYRMHALLLRLPIIGDIMHKSAIARFSRTLATTFASGVPLVEGLDTAAGATGNKVYERAVIQTRQDVATGQQLHFAMRMTNRFPPLAIQMVSIGEEAGSLDAMLNRVADYYEEEVDNKVDALTSLMEPVIIVVLGVLVGGVVVSMYLPIFDLGSAL
;
A
#
# COMPACT_ATOMS: atom_id res chain seq x y z
N MET A 1 -4.47 -15.32 -42.51
CA MET A 1 -4.61 -14.30 -41.46
C MET A 1 -5.80 -14.66 -40.57
N ALA A 2 -5.57 -15.32 -39.44
CA ALA A 2 -6.63 -15.74 -38.53
C ALA A 2 -6.95 -14.59 -37.54
N LYS A 3 -8.21 -14.14 -37.52
CA LYS A 3 -8.73 -13.13 -36.60
C LYS A 3 -8.70 -13.68 -35.18
N THR A 4 -7.86 -13.12 -34.32
CA THR A 4 -7.84 -13.42 -32.87
C THR A 4 -9.18 -13.03 -32.26
N ALA A 5 -10.04 -14.01 -32.00
CA ALA A 5 -11.33 -13.80 -31.37
C ALA A 5 -11.13 -13.26 -29.94
N ARG A 6 -11.47 -11.99 -29.72
CA ARG A 6 -11.60 -11.41 -28.37
C ARG A 6 -12.74 -12.15 -27.64
N ARG A 7 -12.39 -13.12 -26.79
CA ARG A 7 -13.34 -13.79 -25.87
C ARG A 7 -14.03 -12.73 -25.00
N ARG A 8 -15.38 -12.78 -24.93
CA ARG A 8 -16.20 -11.92 -24.07
C ARG A 8 -15.79 -12.11 -22.59
N PRO A 9 -15.77 -11.05 -21.76
CA PRO A 9 -15.48 -11.19 -20.35
C PRO A 9 -16.55 -12.06 -19.67
N THR A 10 -16.11 -13.11 -18.96
CA THR A 10 -16.95 -13.99 -18.15
C THR A 10 -17.75 -13.15 -17.15
N PRO A 11 -19.07 -13.39 -16.95
CA PRO A 11 -19.88 -12.60 -16.02
C PRO A 11 -19.27 -12.65 -14.62
N ALA A 12 -19.06 -11.47 -14.02
CA ALA A 12 -18.44 -11.37 -12.69
C ALA A 12 -19.30 -12.08 -11.64
N ILE A 13 -18.82 -13.19 -11.07
CA ILE A 13 -19.43 -13.87 -9.94
C ILE A 13 -19.60 -12.85 -8.79
N LYS A 14 -20.85 -12.45 -8.52
CA LYS A 14 -21.17 -11.54 -7.42
C LYS A 14 -21.38 -12.35 -6.14
N LEU A 15 -20.32 -12.54 -5.38
CA LEU A 15 -20.40 -13.15 -4.06
C LEU A 15 -20.78 -12.11 -3.00
N SER A 16 -21.67 -12.50 -2.09
CA SER A 16 -22.06 -11.70 -0.92
C SER A 16 -21.76 -12.47 0.36
N ARG A 17 -21.56 -11.74 1.47
CA ARG A 17 -21.41 -12.34 2.78
C ARG A 17 -22.76 -12.52 3.44
N TRP A 18 -23.00 -13.71 3.96
CA TRP A 18 -24.22 -14.12 4.64
C TRP A 18 -23.89 -14.48 6.08
N LYS A 19 -24.61 -13.90 7.03
CA LYS A 19 -24.54 -14.29 8.44
C LYS A 19 -25.63 -15.33 8.69
N TRP A 20 -25.27 -16.42 9.35
CA TRP A 20 -26.20 -17.49 9.65
C TRP A 20 -26.14 -17.86 11.14
N VAL A 21 -27.28 -18.32 11.64
CA VAL A 21 -27.44 -18.90 12.97
C VAL A 21 -28.23 -20.18 12.81
N GLY A 22 -27.75 -21.26 13.41
CA GLY A 22 -28.35 -22.58 13.30
C GLY A 22 -27.99 -23.46 14.49
N LYS A 23 -28.35 -24.73 14.40
CA LYS A 23 -28.01 -25.76 15.37
C LYS A 23 -27.24 -26.89 14.70
N GLY A 24 -26.17 -27.36 15.33
CA GLY A 24 -25.39 -28.49 14.85
C GLY A 24 -25.97 -29.86 15.26
N PRO A 25 -25.29 -30.97 14.91
CA PRO A 25 -25.75 -32.36 15.15
C PRO A 25 -26.03 -32.76 16.61
N GLN A 26 -25.66 -31.93 17.58
CA GLN A 26 -25.92 -32.13 19.02
C GLN A 26 -26.74 -30.99 19.63
N ASP A 27 -27.59 -30.35 18.83
CA ASP A 27 -28.44 -29.21 19.22
C ASP A 27 -27.66 -27.97 19.74
N ARG A 28 -26.32 -27.98 19.59
CA ARG A 28 -25.44 -26.87 19.96
C ARG A 28 -25.72 -25.66 19.09
N PRO A 29 -25.93 -24.46 19.66
CA PRO A 29 -26.11 -23.24 18.89
C PRO A 29 -24.81 -22.90 18.17
N LEU A 30 -24.87 -22.84 16.84
CA LEU A 30 -23.76 -22.44 15.99
C LEU A 30 -24.14 -21.16 15.24
N SER A 31 -23.17 -20.27 15.10
CA SER A 31 -23.33 -19.09 14.27
C SER A 31 -22.04 -18.81 13.53
N GLY A 32 -22.17 -18.30 12.32
CA GLY A 32 -21.03 -18.08 11.44
C GLY A 32 -21.33 -17.10 10.31
N GLU A 33 -20.30 -16.81 9.54
CA GLU A 33 -20.40 -16.08 8.29
C GLU A 33 -19.96 -17.01 7.16
N MET A 34 -20.69 -16.99 6.05
CA MET A 34 -20.35 -17.76 4.84
C MET A 34 -20.48 -16.85 3.61
N ILE A 35 -19.63 -17.08 2.61
CA ILE A 35 -19.64 -16.33 1.36
C ILE A 35 -20.33 -17.19 0.30
N GLY A 36 -21.33 -16.63 -0.37
CA GLY A 36 -22.09 -17.36 -1.40
C GLY A 36 -22.82 -16.41 -2.34
N ARG A 37 -23.25 -16.92 -3.50
CA ARG A 37 -23.97 -16.18 -4.54
C ARG A 37 -25.41 -15.91 -4.12
N SER A 38 -26.02 -16.85 -3.40
CA SER A 38 -27.42 -16.76 -2.96
C SER A 38 -27.64 -17.34 -1.57
N LYS A 39 -28.78 -16.98 -0.96
CA LYS A 39 -29.25 -17.58 0.30
C LYS A 39 -29.41 -19.10 0.16
N ALA A 40 -29.88 -19.57 -0.99
CA ALA A 40 -30.13 -20.99 -1.26
C ALA A 40 -28.82 -21.81 -1.32
N GLU A 41 -27.78 -21.26 -1.95
CA GLU A 41 -26.45 -21.90 -2.01
C GLU A 41 -25.82 -22.00 -0.62
N VAL A 42 -25.86 -20.92 0.16
CA VAL A 42 -25.37 -20.93 1.55
C VAL A 42 -26.19 -21.89 2.41
N ALA A 43 -27.50 -21.96 2.21
CA ALA A 43 -28.35 -22.90 2.93
C ALA A 43 -28.01 -24.37 2.57
N ALA A 44 -27.78 -24.66 1.29
CA ALA A 44 -27.40 -25.99 0.82
C ALA A 44 -26.05 -26.43 1.40
N GLU A 45 -25.07 -25.52 1.46
CA GLU A 45 -23.75 -25.84 2.01
C GLU A 45 -23.80 -26.07 3.53
N LEU A 46 -24.57 -25.28 4.27
CA LEU A 46 -24.81 -25.51 5.70
C LEU A 46 -25.57 -26.81 5.96
N ALA A 47 -26.49 -27.19 5.06
CA ALA A 47 -27.20 -28.46 5.14
C ALA A 47 -26.24 -29.66 4.98
N LYS A 48 -25.25 -29.59 4.08
CA LYS A 48 -24.20 -30.64 3.96
C LYS A 48 -23.39 -30.83 5.23
N GLN A 49 -23.26 -29.78 6.04
CA GLN A 49 -22.56 -29.81 7.34
C GLN A 49 -23.48 -30.25 8.49
N ASN A 50 -24.69 -30.75 8.19
CA ASN A 50 -25.73 -31.12 9.17
C ASN A 50 -26.11 -29.97 10.12
N ILE A 51 -26.13 -28.74 9.60
CA ILE A 51 -26.54 -27.55 10.37
C ILE A 51 -27.98 -27.20 10.03
N VAL A 52 -28.87 -27.27 11.02
CA VAL A 52 -30.26 -26.84 10.90
C VAL A 52 -30.33 -25.31 11.02
N ILE A 53 -30.68 -24.66 9.92
CA ILE A 53 -30.67 -23.20 9.81
C ILE A 53 -31.88 -22.59 10.54
N ARG A 54 -31.65 -21.66 11.48
CA ARG A 54 -32.71 -20.84 12.09
C ARG A 54 -32.87 -19.49 11.41
N ARG A 55 -31.76 -18.85 11.04
CA ARG A 55 -31.76 -17.53 10.39
C ARG A 55 -30.57 -17.41 9.45
N ILE A 56 -30.83 -16.99 8.21
CA ILE A 56 -29.80 -16.51 7.29
C ILE A 56 -30.18 -15.11 6.88
N SER A 57 -29.28 -14.15 7.09
CA SER A 57 -29.43 -12.78 6.61
C SER A 57 -28.22 -12.37 5.79
N LYS A 58 -28.47 -11.57 4.75
CA LYS A 58 -27.40 -10.91 4.02
C LYS A 58 -26.80 -9.84 4.93
N LYS A 59 -25.49 -9.85 5.13
CA LYS A 59 -24.84 -8.79 5.91
C LYS A 59 -24.90 -7.49 5.10
N GLY A 60 -25.55 -6.46 5.64
CA GLY A 60 -25.68 -5.16 5.01
C GLY A 60 -24.31 -4.55 4.70
N ASN A 61 -24.17 -4.01 3.49
CA ASN A 61 -22.92 -3.44 2.99
C ASN A 61 -22.64 -2.08 3.65
N LEU A 62 -21.94 -2.06 4.78
CA LEU A 62 -21.05 -0.94 5.10
C LEU A 62 -19.65 -1.12 4.47
N GLY A 63 -19.42 -2.18 3.68
CA GLY A 63 -18.10 -2.51 3.11
C GLY A 63 -18.04 -3.25 1.76
N GLY A 64 -19.16 -3.48 1.07
CA GLY A 64 -19.17 -4.13 -0.25
C GLY A 64 -18.57 -5.55 -0.28
N SER A 65 -18.31 -6.08 -1.49
CA SER A 65 -17.52 -7.32 -1.69
C SER A 65 -16.05 -7.18 -1.24
N GLY A 66 -15.64 -6.02 -0.74
CA GLY A 66 -14.26 -5.63 -0.48
C GLY A 66 -13.48 -5.39 -1.77
N ARG A 67 -12.65 -4.34 -1.81
CA ARG A 67 -11.66 -4.17 -2.89
C ARG A 67 -10.48 -5.12 -2.63
N ILE A 68 -10.03 -5.81 -3.68
CA ILE A 68 -8.81 -6.63 -3.65
C ILE A 68 -7.61 -5.68 -3.54
N ASN A 69 -6.83 -5.86 -2.48
CA ASN A 69 -5.63 -5.10 -2.20
C ASN A 69 -4.39 -6.00 -2.42
N PRO A 70 -3.18 -5.42 -2.60
CA PRO A 70 -1.96 -6.19 -2.79
C PRO A 70 -1.67 -7.24 -1.71
N ASN A 71 -1.99 -6.93 -0.44
CA ASN A 71 -1.87 -7.89 0.66
C ASN A 71 -2.75 -9.14 0.49
N ASP A 72 -3.94 -9.03 -0.13
CA ASP A 72 -4.78 -10.21 -0.38
C ASP A 72 -4.14 -11.13 -1.42
N VAL A 73 -3.47 -10.56 -2.43
CA VAL A 73 -2.72 -11.31 -3.45
C VAL A 73 -1.48 -11.95 -2.84
N MET A 74 -0.79 -11.26 -1.92
CA MET A 74 0.34 -11.81 -1.17
C MET A 74 -0.09 -13.04 -0.34
N VAL A 75 -1.19 -12.94 0.43
CA VAL A 75 -1.72 -14.07 1.20
C VAL A 75 -2.09 -15.23 0.29
N PHE A 76 -2.78 -14.96 -0.82
CA PHE A 76 -3.10 -15.98 -1.83
C PHE A 76 -1.83 -16.67 -2.35
N ALA A 77 -0.81 -15.92 -2.75
CA ALA A 77 0.45 -16.49 -3.26
C ALA A 77 1.12 -17.40 -2.24
N ARG A 78 1.22 -16.96 -0.97
CA ARG A 78 1.82 -17.76 0.11
C ARG A 78 1.01 -19.03 0.38
N GLN A 79 -0.31 -18.95 0.47
CA GLN A 79 -1.15 -20.13 0.71
C GLN A 79 -1.06 -21.11 -0.46
N MET A 80 -1.09 -20.64 -1.71
CA MET A 80 -0.89 -21.50 -2.87
C MET A 80 0.48 -22.19 -2.83
N ALA A 81 1.56 -21.45 -2.53
CA ALA A 81 2.90 -22.02 -2.40
C ALA A 81 2.93 -23.14 -1.34
N THR A 82 2.35 -22.91 -0.17
CA THR A 82 2.28 -23.91 0.91
C THR A 82 1.51 -25.16 0.49
N MET A 83 0.35 -25.00 -0.14
CA MET A 83 -0.51 -26.13 -0.53
C MET A 83 0.11 -26.97 -1.65
N ILE A 84 0.67 -26.31 -2.68
CA ILE A 84 1.33 -27.03 -3.79
C ILE A 84 2.59 -27.74 -3.29
N ARG A 85 3.37 -27.10 -2.40
CA ARG A 85 4.54 -27.74 -1.77
C ARG A 85 4.17 -28.95 -0.90
N ALA A 86 2.97 -28.95 -0.30
CA ALA A 86 2.44 -30.10 0.42
C ALA A 86 1.92 -31.22 -0.51
N GLY A 87 2.07 -31.09 -1.83
CA GLY A 87 1.62 -32.07 -2.81
C GLY A 87 0.12 -32.04 -3.09
N ILE A 88 -0.61 -31.01 -2.61
CA ILE A 88 -2.04 -30.91 -2.81
C ILE A 88 -2.32 -30.50 -4.27
N PRO A 89 -3.20 -31.22 -5.00
CA PRO A 89 -3.55 -30.87 -6.38
C PRO A 89 -4.04 -29.43 -6.53
N LEU A 90 -3.65 -28.77 -7.63
CA LEU A 90 -3.91 -27.34 -7.86
C LEU A 90 -5.37 -26.92 -7.68
N LEU A 91 -6.32 -27.68 -8.23
CA LEU A 91 -7.75 -27.37 -8.10
C LEU A 91 -8.23 -27.45 -6.65
N GLN A 92 -7.76 -28.45 -5.90
CA GLN A 92 -8.09 -28.60 -4.47
C GLN A 92 -7.42 -27.50 -3.64
N ALA A 93 -6.18 -27.15 -3.95
CA ALA A 93 -5.48 -26.03 -3.31
C ALA A 93 -6.24 -24.72 -3.51
N LEU A 94 -6.66 -24.40 -4.74
CA LEU A 94 -7.46 -23.20 -5.03
C LEU A 94 -8.79 -23.19 -4.25
N GLN A 95 -9.45 -24.34 -4.10
CA GLN A 95 -10.69 -24.46 -3.33
C GLN A 95 -10.47 -24.11 -1.85
N VAL A 96 -9.50 -24.76 -1.21
CA VAL A 96 -9.17 -24.53 0.21
C VAL A 96 -8.74 -23.07 0.44
N VAL A 97 -7.95 -22.52 -0.49
CA VAL A 97 -7.55 -21.11 -0.44
C VAL A 97 -8.78 -20.20 -0.53
N ALA A 98 -9.70 -20.46 -1.45
CA ALA A 98 -10.95 -19.70 -1.58
C ALA A 98 -11.77 -19.69 -0.28
N GLU A 99 -11.83 -20.81 0.44
CA GLU A 99 -12.54 -20.92 1.72
C GLU A 99 -11.88 -20.12 2.85
N SER A 100 -10.55 -20.00 2.83
CA SER A 100 -9.79 -19.24 3.84
C SER A 100 -9.84 -17.72 3.65
N LEU A 101 -10.27 -17.25 2.47
CA LEU A 101 -10.22 -15.84 2.11
C LEU A 101 -11.36 -15.02 2.72
N LYS A 102 -11.00 -13.89 3.34
CA LYS A 102 -11.98 -13.03 4.03
C LYS A 102 -12.85 -12.21 3.06
N LYS A 103 -12.32 -11.77 1.92
CA LYS A 103 -13.00 -10.80 1.03
C LYS A 103 -13.79 -11.51 -0.08
N PRO A 104 -15.12 -11.29 -0.20
CA PRO A 104 -15.92 -11.89 -1.26
C PRO A 104 -15.40 -11.65 -2.68
N ALA A 105 -14.80 -10.48 -2.96
CA ALA A 105 -14.20 -10.20 -4.27
C ALA A 105 -12.98 -11.08 -4.56
N MET A 106 -12.15 -11.35 -3.56
CA MET A 106 -10.99 -12.24 -3.72
C MET A 106 -11.45 -13.69 -3.86
N VAL A 107 -12.45 -14.12 -3.08
CA VAL A 107 -13.07 -15.45 -3.25
C VAL A 107 -13.63 -15.62 -4.67
N ALA A 108 -14.33 -14.60 -5.19
CA ALA A 108 -14.87 -14.62 -6.54
C ALA A 108 -13.75 -14.71 -7.60
N LEU A 109 -12.64 -13.99 -7.40
CA LEU A 109 -11.48 -14.08 -8.27
C LEU A 109 -10.89 -15.49 -8.27
N VAL A 110 -10.69 -16.10 -7.10
CA VAL A 110 -10.16 -17.47 -7.00
C VAL A 110 -11.13 -18.49 -7.60
N GLN A 111 -12.44 -18.34 -7.41
CA GLN A 111 -13.44 -19.19 -8.07
C GLN A 111 -13.42 -19.07 -9.60
N HIS A 112 -13.14 -17.88 -10.15
CA HIS A 112 -12.92 -17.71 -11.59
C HIS A 112 -11.66 -18.44 -12.04
N LEU A 113 -10.55 -18.31 -11.30
CA LEU A 113 -9.32 -19.05 -11.60
C LEU A 113 -9.55 -20.57 -11.57
N MET A 114 -10.29 -21.08 -10.57
CA MET A 114 -10.68 -22.48 -10.49
C MET A 114 -11.48 -22.92 -11.70
N SER A 115 -12.49 -22.14 -12.10
CA SER A 115 -13.33 -22.45 -13.27
C SER A 115 -12.51 -22.49 -14.55
N ASP A 116 -11.56 -21.58 -14.71
CA ASP A 116 -10.68 -21.52 -15.88
C ASP A 116 -9.76 -22.74 -15.92
N VAL A 117 -9.15 -23.11 -14.80
CA VAL A 117 -8.28 -24.29 -14.69
C VAL A 117 -9.08 -25.58 -14.88
N SER A 118 -10.27 -25.70 -14.28
CA SER A 118 -11.13 -26.88 -14.45
C SER A 118 -11.65 -27.03 -15.89
N SER A 119 -11.71 -25.94 -16.64
CA SER A 119 -12.05 -25.96 -18.08
C SER A 119 -10.86 -26.32 -18.99
N GLY A 120 -9.69 -26.59 -18.41
CA GLY A 120 -8.47 -27.00 -19.13
C GLY A 120 -7.52 -25.87 -19.51
N SER A 121 -7.72 -24.64 -19.00
CA SER A 121 -6.70 -23.58 -19.15
C SER A 121 -5.53 -23.85 -18.18
N SER A 122 -4.30 -23.48 -18.56
CA SER A 122 -3.20 -23.47 -17.59
C SER A 122 -3.47 -22.44 -16.48
N PHE A 123 -2.84 -22.63 -15.32
CA PHE A 123 -2.93 -21.72 -14.20
C PHE A 123 -2.37 -20.34 -14.58
N SER A 124 -1.23 -20.31 -15.28
CA SER A 124 -0.64 -19.07 -15.78
C SER A 124 -1.57 -18.31 -16.73
N ASP A 125 -2.30 -19.01 -17.62
CA ASP A 125 -3.28 -18.38 -18.51
C ASP A 125 -4.48 -17.82 -17.75
N ALA A 126 -4.96 -18.55 -16.73
CA ALA A 126 -6.03 -18.06 -15.85
C ALA A 126 -5.59 -16.78 -15.11
N LEU A 127 -4.38 -16.76 -14.56
CA LEU A 127 -3.81 -15.57 -13.89
C LEU A 127 -3.64 -14.39 -14.86
N ARG A 128 -3.19 -14.65 -16.10
CA ARG A 128 -2.94 -13.65 -17.14
C ARG A 128 -4.21 -12.86 -17.52
N ARG A 129 -5.40 -13.45 -17.37
CA ARG A 129 -6.69 -12.76 -17.60
C ARG A 129 -7.00 -11.69 -16.54
N HIS A 130 -6.25 -11.66 -15.44
CA HIS A 130 -6.44 -10.73 -14.33
C HIS A 130 -5.19 -9.84 -14.06
N PRO A 131 -4.71 -9.06 -15.04
CA PRO A 131 -3.46 -8.29 -14.95
C PRO A 131 -3.48 -7.17 -13.91
N LYS A 132 -4.66 -6.81 -13.40
CA LYS A 132 -4.81 -5.83 -12.29
C LYS A 132 -4.38 -6.39 -10.94
N HIS A 133 -4.33 -7.71 -10.79
CA HIS A 133 -4.06 -8.39 -9.53
C HIS A 133 -2.79 -9.23 -9.61
N PHE A 134 -2.54 -9.86 -10.76
CA PHE A 134 -1.34 -10.64 -11.02
C PHE A 134 -0.48 -9.91 -12.06
N ASP A 135 0.72 -9.50 -11.66
CA ASP A 135 1.68 -8.84 -12.53
C ASP A 135 2.38 -9.86 -13.44
N ARG A 136 3.09 -9.36 -14.47
CA ARG A 136 3.78 -10.18 -15.46
C ARG A 136 4.75 -11.17 -14.80
N LEU A 137 5.46 -10.74 -13.76
CA LEU A 137 6.38 -11.60 -13.01
C LEU A 137 5.65 -12.81 -12.40
N PHE A 138 4.55 -12.59 -11.70
CA PHE A 138 3.75 -13.69 -11.12
C PHE A 138 3.36 -14.67 -12.22
N VAL A 139 2.77 -14.17 -13.30
CA VAL A 139 2.31 -15.01 -14.43
C VAL A 139 3.45 -15.79 -15.06
N ASN A 140 4.59 -15.14 -15.30
CA ASN A 140 5.75 -15.77 -15.96
C ASN A 140 6.41 -16.84 -15.07
N LEU A 141 6.49 -16.60 -13.75
CA LEU A 141 7.00 -17.58 -12.79
C LEU A 141 6.11 -18.81 -12.70
N VAL A 142 4.80 -18.60 -12.62
CA VAL A 142 3.85 -19.70 -12.63
C VAL A 142 3.94 -20.48 -13.94
N ASN A 143 3.99 -19.80 -15.08
CA ASN A 143 4.14 -20.46 -16.39
C ASN A 143 5.42 -21.30 -16.47
N ALA A 144 6.56 -20.76 -16.02
CA ALA A 144 7.82 -21.49 -15.97
C ALA A 144 7.71 -22.73 -15.06
N GLY A 145 7.06 -22.59 -13.91
CA GLY A 145 6.81 -23.70 -12.98
C GLY A 145 5.88 -24.78 -13.54
N GLU A 146 4.84 -24.39 -14.28
CA GLU A 146 3.95 -25.33 -14.97
C GLU A 146 4.66 -26.11 -16.08
N GLN A 147 5.50 -25.44 -16.87
CA GLN A 147 6.25 -26.08 -17.96
C GLN A 147 7.35 -27.02 -17.48
N SER A 148 8.01 -26.67 -16.38
CA SER A 148 9.14 -27.43 -15.81
C SER A 148 8.74 -28.43 -14.72
N GLY A 149 7.47 -28.45 -14.31
CA GLY A 149 6.99 -29.24 -13.18
C GLY A 149 7.44 -28.73 -11.80
N ALA A 150 8.13 -27.59 -11.72
CA ALA A 150 8.63 -26.97 -10.49
C ALA A 150 7.71 -25.85 -9.96
N LEU A 151 6.39 -26.05 -10.04
CA LEU A 151 5.39 -25.05 -9.67
C LEU A 151 5.47 -24.68 -8.18
N ASP A 152 5.80 -25.63 -7.31
CA ASP A 152 6.03 -25.42 -5.87
C ASP A 152 7.14 -24.40 -5.61
N GLN A 153 8.30 -24.55 -6.27
CA GLN A 153 9.44 -23.65 -6.13
C GLN A 153 9.13 -22.26 -6.68
N MET A 154 8.48 -22.19 -7.84
CA MET A 154 8.15 -20.91 -8.46
C MET A 154 7.10 -20.13 -7.66
N LEU A 155 6.08 -20.80 -7.12
CA LEU A 155 5.11 -20.17 -6.24
C LEU A 155 5.75 -19.69 -4.93
N ASP A 156 6.69 -20.44 -4.36
CA ASP A 156 7.41 -20.00 -3.16
C ASP A 156 8.27 -18.74 -3.42
N ARG A 157 8.94 -18.67 -4.57
CA ARG A 157 9.65 -17.45 -5.01
C ARG A 157 8.72 -16.26 -5.16
N VAL A 158 7.57 -16.44 -5.84
CA VAL A 158 6.55 -15.38 -5.99
C VAL A 158 6.03 -14.93 -4.63
N ALA A 159 5.70 -15.86 -3.74
CA ALA A 159 5.16 -15.57 -2.42
C ALA A 159 6.15 -14.75 -1.59
N THR A 160 7.40 -15.21 -1.53
CA THR A 160 8.49 -14.52 -0.81
C THR A 160 8.73 -13.12 -1.38
N TYR A 161 8.71 -12.97 -2.71
CA TYR A 161 8.80 -11.66 -3.35
C TYR A 161 7.65 -10.72 -2.92
N LYS A 162 6.39 -11.19 -2.98
CA LYS A 162 5.23 -10.39 -2.59
C LYS A 162 5.27 -10.01 -1.11
N GLU A 163 5.72 -10.91 -0.24
CA GLU A 163 5.87 -10.66 1.20
C GLU A 163 6.89 -9.56 1.47
N LYS A 164 8.07 -9.62 0.84
CA LYS A 164 9.09 -8.57 0.98
C LYS A 164 8.59 -7.21 0.50
N VAL A 165 7.88 -7.17 -0.63
CA VAL A 165 7.33 -5.91 -1.16
C VAL A 165 6.25 -5.34 -0.24
N GLU A 166 5.34 -6.16 0.27
CA GLU A 166 4.26 -5.69 1.16
C GLU A 166 4.77 -5.36 2.57
N SER A 167 5.77 -6.08 3.09
CA SER A 167 6.39 -5.77 4.38
C SER A 167 7.10 -4.41 4.33
N LEU A 168 7.86 -4.12 3.26
CA LEU A 168 8.50 -2.83 3.05
C LEU A 168 7.48 -1.69 3.00
N LYS A 169 6.38 -1.85 2.25
CA LYS A 169 5.29 -0.85 2.22
C LYS A 169 4.63 -0.68 3.59
N ALA A 170 4.40 -1.77 4.31
CA ALA A 170 3.77 -1.75 5.61
C ALA A 170 4.65 -1.02 6.64
N ARG A 171 5.97 -1.22 6.61
CA ARG A 171 6.93 -0.50 7.47
C ARG A 171 6.87 1.00 7.24
N VAL A 172 7.01 1.44 5.98
CA VAL A 172 6.91 2.86 5.61
C VAL A 172 5.57 3.46 6.06
N LYS A 173 4.46 2.74 5.85
CA LYS A 173 3.14 3.20 6.26
C LYS A 173 2.99 3.29 7.78
N LYS A 174 3.53 2.33 8.53
CA LYS A 174 3.47 2.31 9.99
C LYS A 174 4.26 3.47 10.59
N ALA A 175 5.47 3.75 10.08
CA ALA A 175 6.29 4.86 10.53
C ALA A 175 5.61 6.23 10.35
N LEU A 176 4.83 6.40 9.27
CA LEU A 176 4.08 7.64 9.02
C LEU A 176 2.79 7.77 9.83
N TRP A 177 2.26 6.66 10.37
CA TRP A 177 0.97 6.68 11.06
C TRP A 177 1.03 7.42 12.39
N TYR A 178 2.02 7.10 13.23
CA TYR A 178 2.16 7.70 14.56
C TYR A 178 2.30 9.23 14.50
N PRO A 179 3.22 9.79 13.69
CA PRO A 179 3.35 11.25 13.57
C PRO A 179 2.09 11.92 13.04
N THR A 180 1.43 11.32 12.06
CA THR A 180 0.18 11.86 11.50
C THR A 180 -0.91 11.89 12.57
N ALA A 181 -1.04 10.84 13.38
CA ALA A 181 -2.04 10.76 14.44
C ALA A 181 -1.81 11.82 15.52
N VAL A 182 -0.58 11.94 16.03
CA VAL A 182 -0.25 12.91 17.08
C VAL A 182 -0.40 14.35 16.58
N MET A 183 0.08 14.65 15.37
CA MET A 183 -0.10 15.96 14.74
C MET A 183 -1.58 16.30 14.54
N THR A 184 -2.40 15.33 14.11
CA THR A 184 -3.84 15.55 13.93
C THR A 184 -4.52 15.88 15.26
N ILE A 185 -4.21 15.14 16.34
CA ILE A 185 -4.75 15.40 17.67
C ILE A 185 -4.28 16.77 18.18
N GLY A 186 -3.00 17.08 18.07
CA GLY A 186 -2.45 18.36 18.52
C GLY A 186 -3.04 19.57 17.79
N ILE A 187 -3.21 19.47 16.47
CA ILE A 187 -3.90 20.50 15.67
C ILE A 187 -5.36 20.60 16.08
N ALA A 188 -6.06 19.48 16.32
CA ALA A 188 -7.45 19.49 16.76
C ALA A 188 -7.61 20.15 18.14
N VAL A 189 -6.72 19.85 19.10
CA VAL A 189 -6.70 20.49 20.42
C VAL A 189 -6.41 21.99 20.29
N THR A 190 -5.42 22.37 19.48
CA THR A 190 -5.10 23.78 19.24
C THR A 190 -6.27 24.53 18.61
N MET A 191 -6.94 23.93 17.62
CA MET A 191 -8.16 24.49 17.02
C MET A 191 -9.30 24.62 18.03
N LEU A 192 -9.48 23.65 18.93
CA LEU A 192 -10.47 23.75 20.00
C LEU A 192 -10.18 24.93 20.94
N LEU A 193 -8.91 25.09 21.35
CA LEU A 193 -8.50 26.22 22.20
C LEU A 193 -8.78 27.55 21.51
N LEU A 194 -8.38 27.69 20.23
CA LEU A 194 -8.62 28.90 19.45
C LEU A 194 -10.12 29.17 19.25
N ILE A 195 -10.93 28.18 18.87
CA ILE A 195 -12.34 28.41 18.51
C ILE A 195 -13.24 28.63 19.73
N LYS A 196 -12.92 28.00 20.88
CA LYS A 196 -13.82 27.99 22.05
C LYS A 196 -13.25 28.71 23.26
N VAL A 197 -11.96 28.59 23.53
CA VAL A 197 -11.40 29.05 24.81
C VAL A 197 -10.90 30.49 24.69
N VAL A 198 -10.14 30.81 23.65
CA VAL A 198 -9.61 32.16 23.42
C VAL A 198 -10.70 33.25 23.37
N PRO A 199 -11.86 33.05 22.69
CA PRO A 199 -12.91 34.08 22.62
C PRO A 199 -13.58 34.34 23.97
N GLU A 200 -13.73 33.29 24.79
CA GLU A 200 -14.31 33.43 26.12
C GLU A 200 -13.41 34.31 26.99
N PHE A 201 -12.09 34.08 26.92
CA PHE A 201 -11.10 34.92 27.61
C PHE A 201 -11.06 36.35 27.07
N GLU A 202 -11.12 36.53 25.74
CA GLU A 202 -11.19 37.85 25.13
C GLU A 202 -12.39 38.65 25.65
N SER A 203 -13.59 38.05 25.65
CA SER A 203 -14.81 38.70 26.14
C SER A 203 -14.70 39.10 27.62
N MET A 204 -14.01 38.28 28.42
CA MET A 204 -13.71 38.58 29.81
C MET A 204 -12.77 39.78 29.93
N PHE A 205 -11.69 39.86 29.15
CA PHE A 205 -10.74 40.98 29.21
C PHE A 205 -11.30 42.30 28.67
N GLN A 206 -12.12 42.26 27.60
CA GLN A 206 -12.81 43.46 27.11
C GLN A 206 -13.70 44.09 28.19
N SER A 207 -14.26 43.30 29.10
CA SER A 207 -15.07 43.82 30.23
C SER A 207 -14.25 44.60 31.27
N PHE A 208 -12.92 44.41 31.32
CA PHE A 208 -12.02 45.13 32.21
C PHE A 208 -11.45 46.42 31.59
N GLY A 209 -11.72 46.71 30.31
CA GLY A 209 -11.33 47.96 29.65
C GLY A 209 -9.83 48.16 29.41
N ALA A 210 -9.02 47.11 29.52
CA ALA A 210 -7.57 47.15 29.27
C ALA A 210 -7.23 46.69 27.84
N GLU A 211 -6.23 47.32 27.23
CA GLU A 211 -5.70 46.89 25.93
C GLU A 211 -4.98 45.54 26.08
N LEU A 212 -5.23 44.61 25.15
CA LEU A 212 -4.60 43.30 25.16
C LEU A 212 -3.12 43.40 24.74
N PRO A 213 -2.19 42.68 25.40
CA PRO A 213 -0.81 42.57 24.96
C PRO A 213 -0.71 42.06 23.52
N ALA A 214 0.33 42.50 22.78
CA ALA A 214 0.50 42.18 21.37
C ALA A 214 0.44 40.67 21.04
N LEU A 215 1.01 39.83 21.93
CA LEU A 215 0.99 38.38 21.77
C LEU A 215 -0.42 37.80 21.94
N THR A 216 -1.20 38.33 22.88
CA THR A 216 -2.62 37.96 23.09
C THR A 216 -3.48 38.40 21.92
N GLN A 217 -3.27 39.63 21.42
CA GLN A 217 -4.00 40.15 20.26
C GLN A 217 -3.74 39.30 19.00
N MET A 218 -2.50 38.85 18.79
CA MET A 218 -2.19 37.95 17.68
C MET A 218 -2.94 36.61 17.80
N THR A 219 -3.03 36.03 18.99
CA THR A 219 -3.79 34.79 19.22
C THR A 219 -5.29 35.00 19.03
N VAL A 220 -5.83 36.14 19.46
CA VAL A 220 -7.23 36.53 19.22
C VAL A 220 -7.52 36.63 17.72
N ASN A 221 -6.68 37.33 16.96
CA ASN A 221 -6.84 37.45 15.51
C ASN A 221 -6.79 36.07 14.81
N LEU A 222 -5.90 35.18 15.26
CA LEU A 222 -5.83 33.79 14.77
C LEU A 222 -7.08 32.99 15.13
N SER A 223 -7.63 33.21 16.33
CA SER A 223 -8.88 32.63 16.80
C SER A 223 -10.05 33.08 15.94
N GLU A 224 -10.20 34.37 15.65
CA GLU A 224 -11.26 34.88 14.77
C GLU A 224 -11.18 34.27 13.37
N LEU A 225 -9.96 34.18 12.81
CA LEU A 225 -9.73 33.54 11.51
C LEU A 225 -10.11 32.06 11.55
N ALA A 226 -9.73 31.35 12.62
CA ALA A 226 -10.06 29.95 12.81
C ALA A 226 -11.58 29.76 12.93
N GLN A 227 -12.27 30.53 13.77
CA GLN A 227 -13.73 30.47 13.93
C GLN A 227 -14.47 30.70 12.61
N ARG A 228 -14.04 31.69 11.82
CA ARG A 228 -14.71 32.06 10.57
C ARG A 228 -14.42 31.09 9.43
N TYR A 229 -13.19 30.58 9.32
CA TYR A 229 -12.74 29.86 8.13
C TYR A 229 -12.36 28.39 8.38
N TRP A 230 -12.49 27.82 9.59
CA TRP A 230 -12.05 26.42 9.80
C TRP A 230 -12.75 25.40 8.90
N LEU A 231 -14.06 25.57 8.62
CA LEU A 231 -14.80 24.70 7.70
C LEU A 231 -14.30 24.87 6.25
N VAL A 232 -14.03 26.11 5.84
CA VAL A 232 -13.51 26.43 4.50
C VAL A 232 -12.08 25.89 4.36
N ALA A 233 -11.24 26.05 5.39
CA ALA A 233 -9.88 25.53 5.43
C ALA A 233 -9.87 24.00 5.38
N LEU A 234 -10.73 23.33 6.15
CA LEU A 234 -10.87 21.88 6.09
C LEU A 234 -11.34 21.40 4.71
N GLY A 235 -12.35 22.07 4.15
CA GLY A 235 -12.83 21.82 2.79
C GLY A 235 -11.75 22.06 1.73
N ALA A 236 -10.94 23.10 1.87
CA ALA A 236 -9.84 23.43 0.98
C ALA A 236 -8.72 22.38 1.06
N VAL A 237 -8.36 21.90 2.25
CA VAL A 237 -7.36 20.82 2.42
C VAL A 237 -7.87 19.53 1.77
N ILE A 238 -9.11 19.12 2.06
CA ILE A 238 -9.71 17.93 1.46
C ILE A 238 -9.79 18.08 -0.07
N GLY A 239 -10.25 19.24 -0.55
CA GLY A 239 -10.33 19.57 -1.97
C GLY A 239 -8.97 19.52 -2.65
N ALA A 240 -7.93 20.11 -2.04
CA ALA A 240 -6.57 20.09 -2.54
C ALA A 240 -6.03 18.65 -2.64
N VAL A 241 -6.21 17.82 -1.61
CA VAL A 241 -5.79 16.41 -1.62
C VAL A 241 -6.50 15.62 -2.73
N LEU A 242 -7.81 15.81 -2.89
CA LEU A 242 -8.59 15.15 -3.95
C LEU A 242 -8.17 15.60 -5.35
N LEU A 243 -8.01 16.92 -5.57
CA LEU A 243 -7.57 17.49 -6.83
C LEU A 243 -6.16 17.01 -7.20
N LEU A 244 -5.26 16.95 -6.22
CA LEU A 244 -3.89 16.50 -6.42
C LEU A 244 -3.85 15.01 -6.76
N LYS A 245 -4.67 14.18 -6.07
CA LYS A 245 -4.85 12.76 -6.40
C LYS A 245 -5.43 12.56 -7.81
N MET A 246 -6.46 13.32 -8.17
CA MET A 246 -7.06 13.26 -9.52
C MET A 246 -6.06 13.71 -10.59
N SER A 247 -5.27 14.74 -10.31
CA SER A 247 -4.28 15.29 -11.25
C SER A 247 -3.13 14.32 -11.50
N ILE A 248 -2.63 13.64 -10.47
CA ILE A 248 -1.62 12.58 -10.60
C ILE A 248 -2.16 11.40 -11.41
N GLN A 249 -3.43 11.03 -11.23
CA GLN A 249 -4.04 9.92 -11.97
C GLN A 249 -4.34 10.27 -13.43
N ARG A 250 -4.68 11.53 -13.73
CA ARG A 250 -5.01 11.97 -15.09
C ARG A 250 -3.78 12.35 -15.92
N SER A 251 -2.71 12.84 -15.31
CA SER A 251 -1.55 13.36 -16.04
C SER A 251 -0.25 12.70 -15.61
N ALA A 252 0.35 11.94 -16.52
CA ALA A 252 1.68 11.34 -16.34
C ALA A 252 2.77 12.40 -16.09
N LYS A 253 2.64 13.60 -16.67
CA LYS A 253 3.56 14.72 -16.43
C LYS A 253 3.48 15.24 -14.99
N VAL A 254 2.27 15.38 -14.46
CA VAL A 254 2.05 15.80 -13.06
C VAL A 254 2.55 14.74 -12.09
N ALA A 255 2.24 13.46 -12.35
CA ALA A 255 2.76 12.34 -11.56
C ALA A 255 4.30 12.34 -11.51
N TYR A 256 4.96 12.51 -12.65
CA TYR A 256 6.41 12.58 -12.72
C TYR A 256 6.97 13.77 -11.92
N ARG A 257 6.41 14.98 -12.09
CA ARG A 257 6.88 16.18 -11.37
C ARG A 257 6.71 16.04 -9.86
N MET A 258 5.58 15.50 -9.41
CA MET A 258 5.34 15.26 -7.99
C MET A 258 6.34 14.25 -7.42
N HIS A 259 6.56 13.14 -8.12
CA HIS A 259 7.52 12.13 -7.71
C HIS A 259 8.96 12.67 -7.71
N ALA A 260 9.31 13.56 -8.64
CA ALA A 260 10.60 14.23 -8.66
C ALA A 260 10.76 15.23 -7.50
N LEU A 261 9.69 15.94 -7.12
CA LEU A 261 9.69 16.84 -5.98
C LEU A 261 9.86 16.08 -4.66
N LEU A 262 9.15 14.96 -4.49
CA LEU A 262 9.27 14.09 -3.31
C LEU A 262 10.70 13.56 -3.12
N LEU A 263 11.42 13.30 -4.22
CA LEU A 263 12.83 12.87 -4.17
C LEU A 263 13.78 13.97 -3.71
N ARG A 264 13.39 15.26 -3.77
CA ARG A 264 14.20 16.39 -3.31
C ARG A 264 13.98 16.74 -1.84
N LEU A 265 12.97 16.17 -1.20
CA LEU A 265 12.71 16.44 0.22
C LEU A 265 13.82 15.82 1.07
N PRO A 266 14.34 16.53 2.08
CA PRO A 266 15.32 15.96 3.00
C PRO A 266 14.70 14.77 3.74
N ILE A 267 15.52 13.74 3.98
CA ILE A 267 15.16 12.48 4.64
C ILE A 267 14.18 11.61 3.82
N ILE A 268 13.01 12.12 3.44
CA ILE A 268 12.01 11.39 2.63
C ILE A 268 12.58 11.04 1.25
N GLY A 269 13.29 11.97 0.61
CA GLY A 269 13.90 11.76 -0.69
C GLY A 269 14.89 10.61 -0.68
N ASP A 270 15.76 10.55 0.34
CA ASP A 270 16.74 9.47 0.51
C ASP A 270 16.06 8.10 0.68
N ILE A 271 15.04 8.03 1.54
CA ILE A 271 14.22 6.81 1.72
C ILE A 271 13.59 6.37 0.40
N MET A 272 13.02 7.31 -0.35
CA MET A 272 12.36 7.02 -1.63
C MET A 272 13.36 6.59 -2.71
N HIS A 273 14.56 7.17 -2.74
CA HIS A 273 15.67 6.76 -3.60
C HIS A 273 16.09 5.31 -3.30
N LYS A 274 16.42 5.02 -2.04
CA LYS A 274 16.86 3.69 -1.60
C LYS A 274 15.77 2.63 -1.78
N SER A 275 14.52 2.97 -1.47
CA SER A 275 13.37 2.07 -1.69
C SER A 275 13.16 1.74 -3.17
N ALA A 276 13.35 2.71 -4.07
CA ALA A 276 13.23 2.46 -5.51
C ALA A 276 14.33 1.52 -6.01
N ILE A 277 15.57 1.67 -5.53
CA ILE A 277 16.71 0.81 -5.88
C ILE A 277 16.51 -0.60 -5.31
N ALA A 278 16.12 -0.72 -4.04
CA ALA A 278 15.79 -2.00 -3.40
C ALA A 278 14.75 -2.79 -4.20
N ARG A 279 13.62 -2.15 -4.56
CA ARG A 279 12.55 -2.81 -5.34
C ARG A 279 12.99 -3.15 -6.75
N PHE A 280 13.74 -2.27 -7.41
CA PHE A 280 14.34 -2.55 -8.71
C PHE A 280 15.22 -3.80 -8.65
N SER A 281 16.20 -3.82 -7.75
CA SER A 281 17.17 -4.91 -7.62
C SER A 281 16.50 -6.21 -7.22
N ARG A 282 15.57 -6.18 -6.25
CA ARG A 282 14.82 -7.37 -5.83
C ARG A 282 14.00 -7.96 -6.97
N THR A 283 13.30 -7.09 -7.71
CA THR A 283 12.44 -7.52 -8.82
C THR A 283 13.30 -8.10 -9.95
N LEU A 284 14.38 -7.41 -10.32
CA LEU A 284 15.26 -7.87 -11.38
C LEU A 284 15.96 -9.19 -11.02
N ALA A 285 16.47 -9.32 -9.78
CA ALA A 285 17.06 -10.56 -9.27
C ALA A 285 16.07 -11.73 -9.38
N THR A 286 14.83 -11.52 -8.93
CA THR A 286 13.79 -12.56 -8.94
C THR A 286 13.38 -12.95 -10.36
N THR A 287 13.27 -11.97 -11.26
CA THR A 287 12.96 -12.22 -12.68
C THR A 287 14.08 -13.01 -13.36
N PHE A 288 15.34 -12.61 -13.13
CA PHE A 288 16.52 -13.18 -13.78
C PHE A 288 16.81 -14.60 -13.27
N ALA A 289 16.74 -14.82 -11.94
CA ALA A 289 16.91 -16.14 -11.30
C ALA A 289 15.88 -17.18 -11.77
N SER A 290 14.81 -16.74 -12.42
CA SER A 290 13.75 -17.60 -12.93
C SER A 290 13.74 -17.70 -14.45
N GLY A 291 14.85 -17.32 -15.09
CA GLY A 291 15.07 -17.49 -16.53
C GLY A 291 14.29 -16.51 -17.40
N VAL A 292 13.66 -15.47 -16.83
CA VAL A 292 13.01 -14.43 -17.64
C VAL A 292 14.09 -13.62 -18.36
N PRO A 293 13.97 -13.39 -19.68
CA PRO A 293 14.94 -12.59 -20.42
C PRO A 293 15.16 -11.21 -19.79
N LEU A 294 16.42 -10.75 -19.75
CA LEU A 294 16.81 -9.53 -19.04
C LEU A 294 15.96 -8.30 -19.42
N VAL A 295 15.68 -8.11 -20.71
CA VAL A 295 14.88 -6.99 -21.22
C VAL A 295 13.43 -7.03 -20.69
N GLU A 296 12.85 -8.21 -20.49
CA GLU A 296 11.52 -8.37 -19.90
C GLU A 296 11.56 -8.25 -18.36
N GLY A 297 12.64 -8.72 -17.74
CA GLY A 297 12.92 -8.50 -16.33
C GLY A 297 13.01 -7.00 -15.98
N LEU A 298 13.68 -6.21 -16.81
CA LEU A 298 13.78 -4.75 -16.67
C LEU A 298 12.43 -4.05 -16.82
N ASP A 299 11.56 -4.51 -17.73
CA ASP A 299 10.19 -3.97 -17.87
C ASP A 299 9.37 -4.18 -16.58
N THR A 300 9.51 -5.37 -15.98
CA THR A 300 8.90 -5.68 -14.69
C THR A 300 9.49 -4.82 -13.56
N ALA A 301 10.81 -4.72 -13.51
CA ALA A 301 11.52 -3.95 -12.49
C ALA A 301 11.17 -2.45 -12.56
N ALA A 302 10.95 -1.90 -13.77
CA ALA A 302 10.52 -0.52 -13.95
C ALA A 302 9.21 -0.22 -13.21
N GLY A 303 8.20 -1.09 -13.38
CA GLY A 303 6.91 -0.97 -12.69
C GLY A 303 6.99 -1.15 -11.18
N ALA A 304 7.99 -1.90 -10.69
CA ALA A 304 8.17 -2.19 -9.27
C ALA A 304 8.88 -1.08 -8.48
N THR A 305 9.63 -0.19 -9.15
CA THR A 305 10.37 0.92 -8.51
C THR A 305 9.50 1.81 -7.62
N GLY A 306 8.20 1.93 -7.92
CA GLY A 306 7.25 2.74 -7.15
C GLY A 306 7.46 4.26 -7.30
N ASN A 307 8.41 4.70 -8.13
CA ASN A 307 8.65 6.10 -8.42
C ASN A 307 8.80 6.33 -9.94
N LYS A 308 8.00 7.25 -10.51
CA LYS A 308 7.99 7.54 -11.95
C LYS A 308 9.33 8.03 -12.52
N VAL A 309 10.19 8.62 -11.68
CA VAL A 309 11.55 9.03 -12.08
C VAL A 309 12.43 7.80 -12.31
N TYR A 310 12.41 6.84 -11.38
CA TYR A 310 13.13 5.58 -11.50
C TYR A 310 12.53 4.67 -12.56
N GLU A 311 11.21 4.59 -12.67
CA GLU A 311 10.53 3.84 -13.74
C GLU A 311 11.02 4.28 -15.12
N ARG A 312 11.13 5.60 -15.37
CA ARG A 312 11.69 6.11 -16.63
C ARG A 312 13.16 5.77 -16.82
N ALA A 313 13.97 5.87 -15.77
CA ALA A 313 15.39 5.50 -15.84
C ALA A 313 15.56 4.00 -16.19
N VAL A 314 14.79 3.11 -15.55
CA VAL A 314 14.83 1.67 -15.84
C VAL A 314 14.33 1.38 -17.27
N ILE A 315 13.30 2.08 -17.75
CA ILE A 315 12.83 1.94 -19.14
C ILE A 315 13.92 2.38 -20.12
N GLN A 316 14.67 3.45 -19.83
CA GLN A 316 15.81 3.85 -20.65
C GLN A 316 16.89 2.77 -20.64
N THR A 317 17.31 2.30 -19.46
CA THR A 317 18.27 1.20 -19.32
C THR A 317 17.83 -0.04 -20.10
N ARG A 318 16.53 -0.38 -20.10
CA ARG A 318 15.98 -1.46 -20.90
C ARG A 318 16.18 -1.25 -22.40
N GLN A 319 15.94 -0.03 -22.91
CA GLN A 319 16.13 0.29 -24.32
C GLN A 319 17.58 0.15 -24.73
N ASP A 320 18.49 0.68 -23.91
CA ASP A 320 19.94 0.62 -24.15
C ASP A 320 20.44 -0.85 -24.15
N VAL A 321 20.00 -1.65 -23.18
CA VAL A 321 20.33 -3.09 -23.11
C VAL A 321 19.74 -3.86 -24.30
N ALA A 322 18.53 -3.50 -24.76
CA ALA A 322 17.94 -4.13 -25.94
C ALA A 322 18.72 -3.83 -27.24
N THR A 323 19.52 -2.75 -27.27
CA THR A 323 20.44 -2.44 -28.37
C THR A 323 21.81 -3.12 -28.23
N GLY A 324 22.01 -3.95 -27.21
CA GLY A 324 23.24 -4.72 -26.98
C GLY A 324 24.23 -4.08 -25.99
N GLN A 325 23.85 -2.99 -25.34
CA GLN A 325 24.69 -2.37 -24.31
C GLN A 325 24.70 -3.18 -23.02
N GLN A 326 25.85 -3.24 -22.34
CA GLN A 326 25.98 -3.87 -21.03
C GLN A 326 25.09 -3.17 -19.99
N LEU A 327 24.46 -3.94 -19.11
CA LEU A 327 23.51 -3.45 -18.13
C LEU A 327 24.12 -2.43 -17.18
N HIS A 328 25.31 -2.71 -16.63
CA HIS A 328 25.96 -1.78 -15.70
C HIS A 328 26.27 -0.43 -16.37
N PHE A 329 26.64 -0.44 -17.65
CA PHE A 329 26.90 0.77 -18.43
C PHE A 329 25.60 1.55 -18.67
N ALA A 330 24.55 0.86 -19.13
CA ALA A 330 23.24 1.46 -19.34
C ALA A 330 22.65 2.06 -18.04
N MET A 331 22.88 1.42 -16.89
CA MET A 331 22.52 1.97 -15.58
C MET A 331 23.31 3.25 -15.28
N ARG A 332 24.62 3.27 -15.53
CA ARG A 332 25.49 4.44 -15.30
C ARG A 332 25.03 5.64 -16.11
N MET A 333 24.66 5.46 -17.38
CA MET A 333 24.20 6.54 -18.27
C MET A 333 22.96 7.29 -17.76
N THR A 334 22.12 6.64 -16.95
CA THR A 334 20.93 7.30 -16.38
C THR A 334 21.25 8.25 -15.23
N ASN A 335 22.43 8.15 -14.60
CA ASN A 335 22.83 8.91 -13.41
C ASN A 335 21.84 8.85 -12.23
N ARG A 336 21.05 7.76 -12.12
CA ARG A 336 20.08 7.54 -11.03
C ARG A 336 20.44 6.40 -10.08
N PHE A 337 21.33 5.52 -10.52
CA PHE A 337 21.76 4.38 -9.73
C PHE A 337 23.03 4.73 -8.95
N PRO A 338 23.13 4.33 -7.67
CA PRO A 338 24.31 4.57 -6.86
C PRO A 338 25.48 3.71 -7.33
N PRO A 339 26.73 4.13 -7.04
CA PRO A 339 27.95 3.40 -7.46
C PRO A 339 27.95 1.94 -7.03
N LEU A 340 27.53 1.64 -5.80
CA LEU A 340 27.46 0.28 -5.27
C LEU A 340 26.56 -0.63 -6.13
N ALA A 341 25.36 -0.15 -6.51
CA ALA A 341 24.46 -0.93 -7.35
C ALA A 341 25.06 -1.18 -8.75
N ILE A 342 25.68 -0.17 -9.35
CA ILE A 342 26.34 -0.29 -10.66
C ILE A 342 27.51 -1.28 -10.58
N GLN A 343 28.34 -1.19 -9.55
CA GLN A 343 29.49 -2.06 -9.35
C GLN A 343 29.10 -3.52 -9.16
N MET A 344 28.10 -3.79 -8.31
CA MET A 344 27.59 -5.14 -8.09
C MET A 344 26.99 -5.73 -9.37
N VAL A 345 26.29 -4.92 -10.17
CA VAL A 345 25.80 -5.35 -11.48
C VAL A 345 26.93 -5.64 -12.45
N SER A 346 27.98 -4.82 -12.48
CA SER A 346 29.18 -5.06 -13.31
C SER A 346 29.82 -6.40 -12.98
N ILE A 347 30.05 -6.66 -11.68
CA ILE A 347 30.63 -7.93 -11.19
C ILE A 347 29.72 -9.10 -11.54
N GLY A 348 28.41 -8.96 -11.35
CA GLY A 348 27.44 -10.02 -11.65
C GLY A 348 27.29 -10.31 -13.14
N GLU A 349 27.41 -9.30 -13.99
CA GLU A 349 27.35 -9.42 -15.45
C GLU A 349 28.62 -10.10 -16.00
N GLU A 350 29.81 -9.77 -15.48
CA GLU A 350 31.08 -10.41 -15.84
C GLU A 350 31.18 -11.86 -15.32
N ALA A 351 30.74 -12.10 -14.08
CA ALA A 351 30.82 -13.41 -13.43
C ALA A 351 29.62 -14.33 -13.73
N GLY A 352 28.64 -13.88 -14.52
CA GLY A 352 27.43 -14.64 -14.83
C GLY A 352 26.51 -14.93 -13.62
N SER A 353 26.65 -14.15 -12.54
CA SER A 353 25.93 -14.31 -11.26
C SER A 353 25.13 -13.06 -10.89
N LEU A 354 24.49 -12.46 -11.89
CA LEU A 354 23.74 -11.21 -11.77
C LEU A 354 22.61 -11.28 -10.74
N ASP A 355 21.91 -12.41 -10.63
CA ASP A 355 20.88 -12.65 -9.63
C ASP A 355 21.40 -12.58 -8.20
N ALA A 356 22.56 -13.19 -7.91
CA ALA A 356 23.18 -13.16 -6.60
C ALA A 356 23.60 -11.74 -6.22
N MET A 357 24.24 -11.01 -7.15
CA MET A 357 24.68 -9.64 -6.91
C MET A 357 23.51 -8.67 -6.75
N LEU A 358 22.46 -8.79 -7.56
CA LEU A 358 21.24 -7.98 -7.41
C LEU A 358 20.51 -8.27 -6.09
N ASN A 359 20.50 -9.52 -5.61
CA ASN A 359 19.94 -9.83 -4.29
C ASN A 359 20.72 -9.14 -3.17
N ARG A 360 22.06 -9.11 -3.23
CA ARG A 360 22.88 -8.37 -2.27
C ARG A 360 22.60 -6.88 -2.28
N VAL A 361 22.45 -6.29 -3.46
CA VAL A 361 22.04 -4.88 -3.60
C VAL A 361 20.65 -4.65 -2.99
N ALA A 362 19.70 -5.57 -3.24
CA ALA A 362 18.36 -5.47 -2.67
C ALA A 362 18.38 -5.54 -1.14
N ASP A 363 19.05 -6.54 -0.56
CA ASP A 363 19.15 -6.71 0.90
C ASP A 363 19.79 -5.48 1.56
N TYR A 364 20.90 -4.97 1.00
CA TYR A 364 21.57 -3.79 1.51
C TYR A 364 20.68 -2.54 1.50
N TYR A 365 19.99 -2.26 0.39
CA TYR A 365 19.12 -1.09 0.32
C TYR A 365 17.79 -1.26 1.07
N GLU A 366 17.31 -2.49 1.28
CA GLU A 366 16.19 -2.77 2.18
C GLU A 366 16.57 -2.44 3.64
N GLU A 367 17.76 -2.86 4.08
CA GLU A 367 18.30 -2.54 5.41
C GLU A 367 18.54 -1.03 5.60
N GLU A 368 19.13 -0.36 4.61
CA GLU A 368 19.29 1.10 4.64
C GLU A 368 17.93 1.84 4.72
N VAL A 369 16.89 1.33 4.05
CA VAL A 369 15.54 1.89 4.18
C VAL A 369 15.01 1.70 5.59
N ASP A 370 15.14 0.50 6.15
CA ASP A 370 14.69 0.21 7.52
C ASP A 370 15.38 1.12 8.54
N ASN A 371 16.71 1.25 8.48
CA ASN A 371 17.49 2.13 9.36
C ASN A 371 17.06 3.60 9.25
N LYS A 372 16.78 4.08 8.04
CA LYS A 372 16.33 5.47 7.82
C LYS A 372 14.91 5.70 8.30
N VAL A 373 14.03 4.71 8.15
CA VAL A 373 12.65 4.77 8.64
C VAL A 373 12.63 4.81 10.18
N ASP A 374 13.47 4.01 10.83
CA ASP A 374 13.61 4.01 12.29
C ASP A 374 14.17 5.34 12.80
N ALA A 375 15.26 5.83 12.19
CA ALA A 375 15.85 7.13 12.55
C ALA A 375 14.86 8.30 12.35
N LEU A 376 14.08 8.29 11.26
CA LEU A 376 13.03 9.29 11.05
C LEU A 376 11.97 9.22 12.15
N THR A 377 11.54 8.01 12.53
CA THR A 377 10.56 7.83 13.60
C THR A 377 11.06 8.41 14.93
N SER A 378 12.32 8.17 15.29
CA SER A 378 12.93 8.71 16.52
C SER A 378 13.08 10.23 16.49
N LEU A 379 13.43 10.82 15.34
CA LEU A 379 13.57 12.29 15.21
C LEU A 379 12.22 13.02 15.22
N MET A 380 11.13 12.34 14.84
CA MET A 380 9.82 12.97 14.83
C MET A 380 9.28 13.26 16.23
N GLU A 381 9.65 12.48 17.25
CA GLU A 381 9.18 12.72 18.62
C GLU A 381 9.63 14.10 19.17
N PRO A 382 10.93 14.46 19.16
CA PRO A 382 11.36 15.80 19.55
C PRO A 382 10.73 16.91 18.72
N VAL A 383 10.61 16.73 17.40
CA VAL A 383 10.00 17.73 16.52
C VAL A 383 8.52 17.94 16.87
N ILE A 384 7.78 16.86 17.10
CA ILE A 384 6.37 16.92 17.51
C ILE A 384 6.25 17.64 18.86
N ILE A 385 7.09 17.31 19.84
CA ILE A 385 7.08 17.96 21.16
C ILE A 385 7.36 19.46 21.03
N VAL A 386 8.35 19.86 20.24
CA VAL A 386 8.66 21.28 20.02
C VAL A 386 7.51 21.99 19.31
N VAL A 387 6.97 21.42 18.22
CA VAL A 387 5.88 22.03 17.45
C VAL A 387 4.61 22.16 18.30
N LEU A 388 4.21 21.10 19.01
CA LEU A 388 3.02 21.13 19.87
C LEU A 388 3.24 21.97 21.11
N GLY A 389 4.43 21.94 21.70
CA GLY A 389 4.80 22.79 22.83
C GLY A 389 4.74 24.28 22.47
N VAL A 390 5.26 24.66 21.30
CA VAL A 390 5.17 26.04 20.80
C VAL A 390 3.73 26.42 20.46
N LEU A 391 2.96 25.54 19.80
CA LEU A 391 1.56 25.82 19.46
C LEU A 391 0.68 25.97 20.70
N VAL A 392 0.65 24.95 21.57
CA VAL A 392 -0.22 24.93 22.76
C VAL A 392 0.31 25.91 23.80
N GLY A 393 1.61 25.89 24.07
CA GLY A 393 2.26 26.80 25.01
C GLY A 393 2.11 28.26 24.59
N GLY A 394 2.24 28.57 23.29
CA GLY A 394 2.02 29.92 22.76
C GLY A 394 0.60 30.42 23.03
N VAL A 395 -0.42 29.58 22.79
CA VAL A 395 -1.82 29.92 23.11
C VAL A 395 -1.99 30.13 24.61
N VAL A 396 -1.49 29.21 25.45
CA VAL A 396 -1.63 29.32 26.91
C VAL A 396 -0.94 30.58 27.44
N VAL A 397 0.32 30.83 27.09
CA VAL A 397 1.05 32.03 27.52
C VAL A 397 0.30 33.29 27.10
N SER A 398 -0.24 33.32 25.88
CA SER A 398 -1.01 34.47 25.40
C SER A 398 -2.29 34.73 26.21
N MET A 399 -2.87 33.70 26.81
CA MET A 399 -4.05 33.85 27.67
C MET A 399 -3.70 34.28 29.10
N TYR A 400 -2.51 33.94 29.59
CA TYR A 400 -2.07 34.30 30.94
C TYR A 400 -1.44 35.69 31.03
N LEU A 401 -0.80 36.19 29.97
CA LEU A 401 -0.15 37.51 29.95
C LEU A 401 -1.06 38.65 30.45
N PRO A 402 -2.31 38.82 29.97
CA PRO A 402 -3.17 39.92 30.41
C PRO A 402 -3.55 39.84 31.90
N ILE A 403 -3.53 38.63 32.50
CA ILE A 403 -3.80 38.45 33.94
C ILE A 403 -2.69 39.10 34.77
N PHE A 404 -1.43 38.98 34.33
CA PHE A 404 -0.30 39.59 35.01
C PHE A 404 -0.32 41.12 34.89
N ASP A 405 -0.65 41.65 33.71
CA ASP A 405 -0.73 43.09 33.51
C ASP A 405 -1.86 43.72 34.34
N LEU A 406 -3.04 43.09 34.37
CA LEU A 406 -4.14 43.52 35.25
C LEU A 406 -3.81 43.40 36.74
N GLY A 407 -3.10 42.35 37.14
CA GLY A 407 -2.63 42.16 38.52
C GLY A 407 -1.52 43.11 38.95
N SER A 408 -0.85 43.78 38.01
CA SER A 408 0.14 44.84 38.28
C SER A 408 -0.46 46.25 38.29
N ALA A 409 -1.66 46.41 37.72
CA ALA A 409 -2.42 47.66 37.65
C ALA A 409 -3.45 47.83 38.80
N LEU A 410 -3.69 46.76 39.57
CA LEU A 410 -4.39 46.73 40.87
C LEU A 410 -3.36 46.78 42.00
#